data_AF-A0A951GPK9-F1
#
_entry.id   AF-A0A951GPK9-F1
#
_cell.length_a   1.000
_cell.length_b   1.000
_cell.length_c   1.000
_cell.angle_alpha   90.00
_cell.angle_beta   90.00
_cell.angle_gamma   90.00
#
_symmetry.space_group_name_H-M   'P 1'
#
loop_
_entity.id
_entity.type
_entity.pdbx_description
1 polymer ?
#
loop_
_entity_poly.entity_id
_entity_poly.type
_entity_poly.pdbx_seq_one_letter_code
_entity_poly.pdbx_strand_id
1 'polypeptide(L)' 'MEPNDPGGIYRVMMTNERKIWEAALLLVRRHGNDAVAIAEREAERLRGEDDELTCVVWCWIARSTAELLRPSPEGSERIH' A
#
# COMPACT_ATOMS: atom_id res chain seq x y z
N MET A 1 13.33 -21.28 25.79
CA MET A 1 13.92 -20.33 24.82
C MET A 1 14.05 -21.06 23.51
N GLU A 2 13.08 -20.87 22.63
CA GLU A 2 13.06 -21.30 21.22
C GLU A 2 12.15 -20.30 20.48
N PRO A 3 12.29 -20.08 19.15
CA PRO A 3 13.46 -20.27 18.29
C PRO A 3 13.74 -19.01 17.43
N ASN A 4 15.01 -18.80 17.06
CA ASN A 4 15.37 -17.88 15.97
C ASN A 4 15.03 -18.57 14.64
N ASP A 5 13.76 -18.55 14.24
CA ASP A 5 13.32 -18.97 12.91
C ASP A 5 13.29 -17.72 12.00
N PRO A 6 14.34 -17.49 11.19
CA PRO A 6 14.36 -16.34 10.28
C PRO A 6 13.20 -16.41 9.26
N GLY A 7 12.76 -17.62 8.90
CA GLY A 7 11.62 -17.85 8.00
C GLY A 7 10.30 -17.28 8.52
N GLY A 8 10.09 -17.29 9.84
CA GLY A 8 8.94 -16.69 10.51
C GLY A 8 8.88 -15.18 10.32
N ILE A 9 10.01 -14.49 10.47
CA ILE A 9 10.09 -13.04 10.29
C ILE A 9 9.86 -12.66 8.82
N TYR A 10 10.52 -13.36 7.88
CA TYR A 10 10.30 -13.13 6.45
C TYR A 10 8.85 -13.40 6.03
N ARG A 11 8.23 -14.46 6.54
CA ARG A 11 6.82 -14.78 6.26
C ARG A 11 5.87 -13.72 6.79
N VAL A 12 6.09 -13.21 8.01
CA VAL A 12 5.29 -12.12 8.59
C VAL A 12 5.42 -10.86 7.74
N MET A 13 6.63 -10.49 7.33
CA MET A 13 6.86 -9.33 6.44
C MET A 13 6.16 -9.48 5.09
N MET A 14 6.27 -10.64 4.43
CA MET A 14 5.59 -10.90 3.14
C MET A 14 4.06 -10.91 3.28
N THR A 15 3.51 -11.40 4.40
CA THR A 15 2.06 -11.33 4.64
C THR A 15 1.58 -9.91 4.89
N ASN A 16 2.40 -9.06 5.51
CA ASN A 16 2.07 -7.66 5.72
C ASN A 16 2.07 -6.90 4.40
N GLU A 17 3.05 -7.17 3.53
CA GLU A 17 3.09 -6.62 2.18
C GLU A 17 1.87 -7.03 1.34
N ARG A 18 1.50 -8.31 1.33
CA ARG A 18 0.31 -8.76 0.59
C ARG A 18 -0.97 -8.08 1.07
N LYS A 19 -1.14 -7.93 2.38
CA LYS A 19 -2.30 -7.25 2.97
C LYS A 19 -2.35 -5.76 2.60
N ILE A 20 -1.20 -5.09 2.52
CA ILE A 20 -1.11 -3.71 2.03
C ILE A 20 -1.59 -3.62 0.58
N TRP A 21 -1.14 -4.54 -0.29
CA TRP A 21 -1.58 -4.60 -1.69
C TRP A 21 -3.08 -4.89 -1.83
N GLU A 22 -3.63 -5.81 -1.03
CA GLU A 22 -5.06 -6.11 -1.02
C GLU A 22 -5.89 -4.90 -0.55
N ALA A 23 -5.44 -4.21 0.50
CA ALA A 23 -6.08 -2.98 0.97
C ALA A 23 -6.05 -1.88 -0.09
N ALA A 24 -4.90 -1.68 -0.75
CA ALA A 24 -4.76 -0.72 -1.85
C ALA A 24 -5.70 -1.05 -3.01
N LEU A 25 -5.81 -2.33 -3.39
CA LEU A 25 -6.71 -2.78 -4.47
C LEU A 25 -8.18 -2.55 -4.10
N LEU A 26 -8.58 -2.87 -2.86
CA LEU A 26 -9.94 -2.62 -2.38
C LEU A 26 -10.27 -1.13 -2.39
N LEU A 27 -9.31 -0.28 -2.01
CA LEU A 27 -9.47 1.17 -2.02
C LEU A 27 -9.65 1.71 -3.44
N VAL A 28 -8.82 1.26 -4.40
CA VAL A 28 -8.97 1.60 -5.82
C VAL A 28 -10.31 1.12 -6.38
N ARG A 29 -10.73 -0.11 -6.06
CA ARG A 29 -12.02 -0.65 -6.55
C ARG A 29 -13.22 0.15 -6.04
N ARG A 30 -13.12 0.73 -4.84
CA ARG A 30 -14.20 1.48 -4.21
C ARG A 30 -14.23 2.95 -4.61
N HIS A 31 -13.06 3.58 -4.77
CA HIS A 31 -12.93 5.02 -4.92
C HIS A 31 -12.26 5.46 -6.24
N GLY A 32 -11.79 4.52 -7.07
CA GLY A 32 -11.14 4.81 -8.34
C GLY A 32 -9.91 5.68 -8.16
N ASN A 33 -9.85 6.79 -8.91
CA ASN A 33 -8.72 7.71 -8.90
C ASN A 33 -8.56 8.48 -7.58
N ASP A 34 -9.62 8.59 -6.78
CA ASP A 34 -9.57 9.29 -5.48
C ASP A 34 -8.90 8.46 -4.38
N ALA A 35 -8.63 7.17 -4.64
CA ALA A 35 -8.09 6.24 -3.65
C ALA A 35 -6.75 6.71 -3.06
N VAL A 36 -5.87 7.33 -3.86
CA VAL A 36 -4.56 7.82 -3.38
C VAL A 36 -4.76 8.94 -2.37
N ALA A 37 -5.57 9.95 -2.71
CA ALA A 37 -5.83 11.09 -1.84
C ALA A 37 -6.50 10.67 -0.52
N ILE A 38 -7.37 9.66 -0.56
CA ILE A 38 -8.00 9.11 0.65
C ILE A 38 -6.95 8.44 1.55
N ALA A 39 -6.06 7.62 1.00
CA ALA A 39 -5.02 6.95 1.78
C ALA A 39 -4.03 7.96 2.39
N GLU A 40 -3.62 8.97 1.63
CA GLU A 40 -2.75 10.06 2.11
C GLU A 40 -3.41 10.86 3.23
N ARG A 41 -4.71 11.15 3.11
CA ARG A 41 -5.47 11.85 4.14
C ARG A 41 -5.53 11.07 5.45
N GLU A 42 -5.74 9.76 5.39
CA GLU A 42 -5.74 8.91 6.59
C GLU A 42 -4.34 8.83 7.21
N ALA A 43 -3.28 8.74 6.40
CA ALA A 43 -1.91 8.81 6.90
C ALA A 43 -1.63 10.13 7.64
N GLU A 44 -2.01 11.27 7.06
CA GLU A 44 -1.79 12.58 7.69
C GLU A 44 -2.64 12.75 8.96
N ARG A 45 -3.88 12.23 8.97
CA ARG A 45 -4.73 12.24 10.18
C ARG A 45 -4.04 11.52 11.35
N LEU A 46 -3.39 10.39 11.08
CA LEU A 46 -2.73 9.56 12.09
C LEU A 46 -1.34 10.08 12.48
N ARG A 47 -0.75 10.96 11.67
CA ARG A 47 0.58 11.54 11.94
C ARG A 47 0.64 12.39 13.22
N GLY A 48 -0.51 12.87 13.68
CA GLY A 48 -0.67 13.59 14.95
C GLY A 48 -1.22 12.74 16.11
N GLU A 49 -1.54 11.47 15.86
CA GLU A 49 -2.01 10.51 16.87
C GLU A 49 -0.83 9.61 17.33
N ASP A 50 -0.94 8.98 18.49
CA ASP A 50 0.11 8.11 19.08
C ASP A 50 0.28 6.76 18.34
N ASP A 51 -0.33 6.60 17.16
CA ASP A 51 -0.35 5.36 16.38
C ASP A 51 0.51 5.46 15.12
N GLU A 52 1.82 5.53 15.34
CA GLU A 52 2.83 5.60 14.29
C GLU A 52 2.81 4.40 13.34
N LEU A 53 2.48 3.21 13.85
CA LEU A 53 2.41 2.00 13.03
C LEU A 53 1.26 2.06 12.03
N THR A 54 0.08 2.49 12.48
CA THR A 54 -1.07 2.65 11.58
C THR A 54 -0.80 3.76 10.56
N CYS A 55 -0.15 4.87 10.94
CA CYS A 55 0.31 5.90 10.01
C CYS A 55 1.23 5.31 8.92
N VAL A 56 2.24 4.52 9.29
CA VAL A 56 3.17 3.90 8.34
C VAL A 56 2.42 2.96 7.38
N VAL A 57 1.48 2.15 7.87
CA VAL A 57 0.67 1.27 7.02
C VAL A 57 -0.11 2.07 5.97
N TRP A 58 -0.73 3.19 6.35
CA TRP A 58 -1.43 4.05 5.39
C TRP A 58 -0.50 4.70 4.36
N CYS A 59 0.72 5.09 4.75
CA CYS A 59 1.73 5.54 3.79
C CYS A 59 2.06 4.46 2.75
N TRP A 60 2.20 3.21 3.19
CA TRP A 60 2.43 2.08 2.27
C TRP A 60 1.24 1.82 1.36
N ILE A 61 0.01 1.88 1.88
CA ILE A 61 -1.22 1.76 1.08
C ILE A 61 -1.27 2.86 0.02
N ALA A 62 -1.05 4.12 0.38
CA ALA A 62 -1.05 5.26 -0.55
C ALA A 62 -0.06 5.05 -1.70
N ARG A 63 1.16 4.62 -1.37
CA ARG A 63 2.18 4.31 -2.37
C ARG A 63 1.75 3.16 -3.30
N SER A 64 1.27 2.05 -2.77
CA SER A 64 0.81 0.91 -3.58
C SER A 64 -0.40 1.29 -4.45
N THR A 65 -1.32 2.10 -3.94
CA THR A 65 -2.44 2.64 -4.72
C THR A 65 -1.95 3.51 -5.88
N ALA A 66 -0.96 4.38 -5.66
CA ALA A 66 -0.36 5.18 -6.72
C ALA A 66 0.36 4.30 -7.76
N GLU A 67 1.01 3.21 -7.34
CA GLU A 67 1.60 2.23 -8.24
C GLU A 67 0.54 1.48 -9.08
N LEU A 68 -0.61 1.12 -8.49
CA LEU A 68 -1.73 0.49 -9.21
C LEU A 68 -2.35 1.42 -10.25
N LEU A 69 -2.48 2.70 -9.92
CA LEU A 69 -3.08 3.71 -10.80
C LEU A 69 -2.07 4.31 -11.78
N ARG A 70 -0.77 4.01 -11.63
CA ARG A 70 0.26 4.53 -12.52
C ARG A 70 -0.05 4.04 -13.93
N PRO A 71 -0.24 4.93 -14.91
CA PRO A 71 -0.44 4.51 -16.29
C PRO A 71 0.79 3.73 -16.74
N SER A 72 0.58 2.52 -17.27
CA SER A 72 1.67 1.77 -17.89
C SER A 72 2.20 2.59 -19.06
N PRO A 73 3.53 2.82 -19.17
CA PRO A 73 4.11 3.44 -20.35
C PRO A 73 3.96 2.57 -21.62
N GLU A 74 3.51 1.31 -21.49
CA GLU A 74 3.23 0.42 -22.62
C GLU A 74 1.87 0.73 -23.27
N GLY A 75 1.82 1.87 -23.92
CA GLY A 75 0.71 2.28 -24.77
C GLY A 75 1.05 3.41 -25.74
N SER A 76 2.30 3.91 -25.71
CA SER A 76 2.77 4.85 -26.71
C SER A 76 3.53 4.09 -27.80
N GLU A 77 2.88 4.00 -28.96
CA GLU A 77 3.50 3.98 -30.28
C GLU A 77 3.97 2.62 -30.83
N ARG A 78 3.02 1.95 -31.49
CA ARG A 78 3.28 1.45 -32.86
C ARG A 78 1.99 1.44 -33.67
N ILE A 79 1.50 2.64 -33.97
CA ILE A 79 0.53 2.88 -35.03
C ILE A 79 1.14 3.96 -35.93
N HIS A 80 1.91 3.57 -36.93
CA HIS A 80 1.57 3.70 -38.36
C HIS A 80 2.76 3.37 -39.25
#